data_AF-A0A4T0V5J2-F1
#
_entry.id   AF-A0A4T0V5J2-F1
#
_cell.length_a   1.000
_cell.length_b   1.000
_cell.length_c   1.000
_cell.angle_alpha   90.00
_cell.angle_beta   90.00
_cell.angle_gamma   90.00
#
_symmetry.space_group_name_H-M   'P 1'
#
loop_
_entity.id
_entity.type
_entity.pdbx_description
1 polymer ?
#
loop_
_entity_poly.entity_id
_entity_poly.type
_entity_poly.pdbx_seq_one_letter_code
_entity_poly.pdbx_strand_id
1 'polypeptide(L)'
;MVDTTQPDGCDPDLSGLPDPEALRAFWDVARVHARLGASVPSYFGPSTLEVVPPPAWGFGDEEAAARTAEVLEGLVTGATSRLGEHAEGELPAVGSLSILLDAHVRPVALLSTTAVQVTAVAQVPPAHMAAELAAVPPDPAALRAAWLATVVAGLGPVADDDLLVLETFHVVHRADGAERADGAERP
;
A
#
# COMPACT_ATOMS: atom_id res chain seq x y z
N MET A 1 -44.32 3.11 -27.79
CA MET A 1 -44.14 1.82 -27.09
C MET A 1 -42.65 1.68 -26.92
N VAL A 2 -42.16 2.11 -25.76
CA VAL A 2 -40.74 2.06 -25.41
C VAL A 2 -40.43 0.65 -24.95
N ASP A 3 -39.45 0.00 -25.57
CA ASP A 3 -38.83 -1.19 -25.01
C ASP A 3 -37.32 -0.93 -25.04
N THR A 4 -36.86 -0.43 -23.90
CA THR A 4 -35.45 -0.28 -23.55
C THR A 4 -35.13 -1.48 -22.68
N THR A 5 -34.41 -2.47 -23.20
CA THR A 5 -33.60 -3.33 -22.33
C THR A 5 -32.41 -3.86 -23.12
N GLN A 6 -31.33 -3.09 -23.06
CA GLN A 6 -29.98 -3.60 -23.26
C GLN A 6 -29.63 -4.39 -21.99
N PRO A 7 -29.23 -5.67 -22.06
CA PRO A 7 -28.70 -6.36 -20.91
C PRO A 7 -27.28 -5.82 -20.63
N ASP A 8 -27.16 -4.95 -19.63
CA ASP A 8 -25.88 -4.67 -18.97
C ASP A 8 -25.47 -5.92 -18.19
N GLY A 9 -24.78 -6.82 -18.89
CA GLY A 9 -24.19 -8.03 -18.33
C GLY A 9 -22.70 -8.04 -18.62
N CYS A 10 -21.98 -7.07 -18.06
CA CYS A 10 -20.52 -7.07 -18.01
C CYS A 10 -20.10 -6.74 -16.58
N ASP A 11 -20.26 -7.70 -15.67
CA ASP A 11 -19.46 -7.72 -14.45
C ASP A 11 -18.29 -8.67 -14.72
N PRO A 12 -17.06 -8.15 -14.94
CA PRO A 12 -15.88 -9.00 -14.84
C PRO A 12 -15.79 -9.47 -13.38
N ASP A 13 -15.43 -10.72 -13.20
CA ASP A 13 -15.16 -11.35 -11.91
C ASP A 13 -14.30 -10.45 -10.98
N LEU A 14 -14.95 -9.67 -10.10
CA LEU A 14 -14.30 -8.74 -9.16
C LEU A 14 -13.81 -9.45 -7.88
N SER A 15 -13.78 -10.79 -7.86
CA SER A 15 -13.49 -11.62 -6.68
C SER A 15 -12.10 -11.41 -6.06
N GLY A 16 -11.24 -10.59 -6.68
CA GLY A 16 -9.92 -10.20 -6.15
C GLY A 16 -9.77 -8.71 -5.81
N LEU A 17 -10.81 -7.89 -5.98
CA LEU A 17 -10.77 -6.49 -5.56
C LEU A 17 -11.26 -6.33 -4.11
N PRO A 18 -10.74 -5.34 -3.37
CA PRO A 18 -11.23 -5.06 -2.03
C PRO A 18 -12.71 -4.66 -2.06
N ASP A 19 -13.47 -5.14 -1.09
CA ASP A 19 -14.86 -4.75 -0.90
C ASP A 19 -14.96 -3.21 -0.70
N PRO A 20 -15.65 -2.47 -1.60
CA PRO A 20 -15.80 -1.02 -1.50
C PRO A 20 -16.45 -0.56 -0.19
N GLU A 21 -17.37 -1.36 0.38
CA GLU A 21 -18.03 -1.03 1.64
C GLU A 21 -17.05 -1.16 2.82
N ALA A 22 -16.30 -2.25 2.87
CA ALA A 22 -15.26 -2.45 3.88
C ALA A 22 -14.17 -1.37 3.82
N LEU A 23 -13.73 -0.98 2.61
CA LEU A 23 -12.79 0.12 2.43
C LEU A 23 -13.34 1.45 2.93
N ARG A 24 -14.60 1.75 2.62
CA ARG A 24 -15.27 2.97 3.08
C ARG A 24 -15.37 3.01 4.61
N ALA A 25 -15.82 1.91 5.21
CA ALA A 25 -15.96 1.79 6.66
C ALA A 25 -14.62 1.95 7.37
N PHE A 26 -13.56 1.31 6.87
CA PHE A 26 -12.20 1.49 7.39
C PHE A 26 -11.75 2.95 7.27
N TRP A 27 -11.93 3.56 6.09
CA TRP A 27 -11.53 4.94 5.84
C TRP A 27 -12.23 5.93 6.78
N ASP A 28 -13.52 5.74 7.04
CA ASP A 28 -14.30 6.60 7.92
C ASP A 28 -13.76 6.64 9.36
N VAL A 29 -13.27 5.50 9.86
CA VAL A 29 -12.61 5.42 11.17
C VAL A 29 -11.18 5.97 11.10
N ALA A 30 -10.41 5.51 10.12
CA ALA A 30 -8.99 5.82 10.00
C ALA A 30 -8.72 7.32 9.85
N ARG A 31 -9.54 8.06 9.08
CA ARG A 31 -9.38 9.51 8.89
C ARG A 31 -9.56 10.32 10.18
N VAL A 32 -10.40 9.85 11.10
CA VAL A 32 -10.62 10.47 12.41
C VAL A 32 -9.40 10.25 13.30
N HIS A 33 -8.83 9.04 13.28
CA HIS A 33 -7.62 8.69 14.03
C HIS A 33 -6.37 9.35 13.48
N ALA A 34 -6.28 9.56 12.15
CA ALA A 34 -5.19 10.27 11.49
C ALA A 34 -5.12 11.76 11.87
N ARG A 35 -6.10 12.29 12.62
CA ARG A 35 -6.16 13.69 13.08
C ARG A 35 -5.86 14.69 11.97
N LEU A 36 -6.43 14.50 10.78
CA LEU A 36 -6.28 15.40 9.63
C LEU A 36 -6.71 16.86 9.90
N GLY A 37 -7.23 17.17 11.09
CA GLY A 37 -7.61 18.53 11.52
C GLY A 37 -6.84 19.17 12.68
N ALA A 38 -5.75 18.59 13.23
CA ALA A 38 -5.25 19.07 14.53
C ALA A 38 -3.80 19.63 14.63
N SER A 39 -2.85 19.36 13.72
CA SER A 39 -1.49 19.92 13.94
C SER A 39 -0.52 19.87 12.74
N VAL A 40 -0.62 20.82 11.79
CA VAL A 40 0.53 21.56 11.21
C VAL A 40 0.03 22.84 10.50
N PRO A 41 0.62 24.03 10.73
CA PRO A 41 0.32 25.21 9.93
C PRO A 41 1.25 25.25 8.71
N SER A 42 0.88 24.62 7.59
CA SER A 42 1.46 24.98 6.30
C SER A 42 0.64 24.44 5.11
N TYR A 43 0.04 25.38 4.37
CA TYR A 43 -0.20 25.29 2.92
C TYR A 43 -1.09 24.17 2.37
N PHE A 44 -2.11 23.72 3.09
CA PHE A 44 -3.26 23.07 2.43
C PHE A 44 -4.52 23.85 2.78
N GLY A 45 -4.99 24.65 1.83
CA GLY A 45 -6.40 25.11 1.82
C GLY A 45 -7.33 23.90 1.79
N PRO A 46 -8.63 24.06 2.13
CA PRO A 46 -9.53 22.94 2.43
C PRO A 46 -9.47 21.88 1.33
N SER A 47 -8.68 20.84 1.56
CA SER A 47 -8.32 19.91 0.51
C SER A 47 -9.41 18.85 0.44
N THR A 48 -9.88 18.61 -0.77
CA THR A 48 -10.80 17.54 -1.18
C THR A 48 -10.37 16.11 -0.81
N LEU A 49 -9.25 15.96 -0.07
CA LEU A 49 -8.72 14.73 0.52
C LEU A 49 -9.66 14.09 1.56
N GLU A 50 -10.67 14.80 2.05
CA GLU A 50 -11.56 14.28 3.10
C GLU A 50 -12.67 13.34 2.59
N VAL A 51 -12.91 13.25 1.28
CA VAL A 51 -14.14 12.63 0.74
C VAL A 51 -13.91 11.31 -0.02
N VAL A 52 -12.73 11.12 -0.64
CA VAL A 52 -12.42 9.93 -1.43
C VAL A 52 -11.43 9.05 -0.66
N PRO A 53 -11.69 7.73 -0.51
CA PRO A 53 -10.73 6.83 0.12
C PRO A 53 -9.41 6.83 -0.69
N PRO A 54 -8.25 6.86 -0.02
CA PRO A 54 -6.97 6.78 -0.68
C PRO A 54 -6.78 5.43 -1.42
N PRO A 55 -5.81 5.33 -2.33
CA PRO A 55 -5.52 4.08 -3.03
C PRO A 55 -5.20 2.95 -2.04
N ALA A 56 -5.74 1.76 -2.33
CA ALA A 56 -5.53 0.56 -1.55
C ALA A 56 -4.61 -0.42 -2.31
N TRP A 57 -3.67 -1.03 -1.59
CA TRP A 57 -2.71 -1.97 -2.15
C TRP A 57 -2.37 -3.06 -1.12
N GLY A 58 -1.93 -4.22 -1.59
CA GLY A 58 -1.47 -5.32 -0.78
C GLY A 58 -0.34 -6.07 -1.48
N PHE A 59 0.35 -6.93 -0.74
CA PHE A 59 1.34 -7.84 -1.32
C PHE A 59 0.61 -8.95 -2.09
N GLY A 60 1.10 -9.28 -3.28
CA GLY A 60 0.45 -10.24 -4.19
C GLY A 60 1.09 -11.63 -4.24
N ASP A 61 2.05 -11.91 -3.36
CA ASP A 61 2.83 -13.15 -3.34
C ASP A 61 2.37 -14.12 -2.22
N GLU A 62 2.93 -15.34 -2.21
CA GLU A 62 2.65 -16.33 -1.16
C GLU A 62 3.06 -15.85 0.24
N GLU A 63 3.95 -14.86 0.32
CA GLU A 63 4.46 -14.25 1.55
C GLU A 63 3.64 -13.03 1.99
N ALA A 64 2.53 -12.72 1.30
CA ALA A 64 1.76 -11.48 1.52
C ALA A 64 1.33 -11.31 2.98
N ALA A 65 0.93 -12.39 3.64
CA ALA A 65 0.55 -12.37 5.05
C ALA A 65 1.72 -12.01 5.97
N ALA A 66 2.90 -12.57 5.72
CA ALA A 66 4.12 -12.29 6.48
C ALA A 66 4.56 -10.84 6.26
N ARG A 67 4.64 -10.39 4.99
CA ARG A 67 5.01 -9.01 4.62
C ARG A 67 4.06 -7.97 5.21
N THR A 68 2.76 -8.26 5.21
CA THR A 68 1.77 -7.41 5.88
C THR A 68 2.05 -7.29 7.37
N ALA A 69 2.35 -8.40 8.06
CA ALA A 69 2.68 -8.38 9.47
C ALA A 69 3.96 -7.57 9.75
N GLU A 70 5.00 -7.70 8.92
CA GLU A 70 6.24 -6.93 9.01
C GLU A 70 5.99 -5.42 8.92
N VAL A 71 5.12 -4.98 8.01
CA VAL A 71 4.72 -3.56 7.93
C VAL A 71 3.98 -3.11 9.19
N LEU A 72 3.02 -3.93 9.66
CA LEU A 72 2.24 -3.62 10.86
C LEU A 72 3.08 -3.57 12.14
N GLU A 73 4.17 -4.31 12.20
CA GLU A 73 5.18 -4.28 13.28
C GLU A 73 6.20 -3.15 13.11
N GLY A 74 6.21 -2.46 11.98
CA GLY A 74 7.17 -1.40 11.66
C GLY A 74 8.55 -1.91 11.28
N LEU A 75 8.68 -3.20 10.94
CA LEU A 75 9.91 -3.80 10.43
C LEU A 75 10.15 -3.45 8.96
N VAL A 76 9.06 -3.33 8.19
CA VAL A 76 9.09 -2.85 6.80
C VAL A 76 8.42 -1.48 6.74
N THR A 77 9.17 -0.50 6.27
CA THR A 77 8.77 0.92 6.22
C THR A 77 8.99 1.55 4.85
N GLY A 78 9.31 0.75 3.84
CA GLY A 78 9.42 1.17 2.46
C GLY A 78 8.63 0.27 1.51
N ALA A 79 8.35 0.81 0.34
CA ALA A 79 7.87 0.07 -0.82
C ALA A 79 8.57 0.58 -2.09
N THR A 80 8.64 -0.29 -3.08
CA THR A 80 9.15 0.01 -4.41
C THR A 80 8.13 -0.39 -5.46
N SER A 81 7.90 0.51 -6.42
CA SER A 81 7.10 0.27 -7.62
C SER A 81 7.86 0.73 -8.87
N ARG A 82 7.44 0.29 -10.07
CA ARG A 82 8.04 0.75 -11.32
C ARG A 82 7.52 2.15 -11.65
N LEU A 83 8.35 3.01 -12.22
CA LEU A 83 7.88 4.32 -12.67
C LEU A 83 6.73 4.23 -13.68
N GLY A 84 6.75 3.22 -14.56
CA GLY A 84 5.71 3.01 -15.56
C GLY A 84 4.37 2.51 -15.02
N GLU A 85 4.28 2.14 -13.73
CA GLU A 85 3.00 1.81 -13.08
C GLU A 85 2.22 3.05 -12.67
N HIS A 86 2.88 4.20 -12.62
CA HIS A 86 2.26 5.49 -12.30
C HIS A 86 1.90 6.23 -13.58
N ALA A 87 0.73 6.87 -13.58
CA ALA A 87 0.38 7.78 -14.67
C ALA A 87 1.38 8.95 -14.72
N GLU A 88 1.56 9.53 -15.90
CA GLU A 88 2.53 10.61 -16.10
C GLU A 88 2.27 11.79 -15.15
N GLY A 89 3.22 12.03 -14.24
CA GLY A 89 3.13 13.13 -13.26
C GLY A 89 2.27 12.84 -12.02
N GLU A 90 1.70 11.65 -11.91
CA GLU A 90 0.88 11.22 -10.77
C GLU A 90 1.69 10.33 -9.80
N LEU A 91 2.84 10.83 -9.37
CA LEU A 91 3.63 10.15 -8.35
C LEU A 91 3.00 10.33 -6.96
N PRO A 92 3.22 9.38 -6.04
CA PRO A 92 2.94 9.59 -4.63
C PRO A 92 3.61 10.86 -4.13
N ALA A 93 2.95 11.55 -3.21
CA ALA A 93 3.43 12.79 -2.63
C ALA A 93 3.77 12.58 -1.15
N VAL A 94 4.73 13.32 -0.62
CA VAL A 94 4.95 13.33 0.84
C VAL A 94 3.66 13.81 1.52
N GLY A 95 3.18 13.04 2.49
CA GLY A 95 1.91 13.23 3.18
C GLY A 95 0.73 12.53 2.52
N SER A 96 0.88 11.92 1.34
CA SER A 96 -0.18 11.09 0.75
C SER A 96 -0.49 9.89 1.64
N LEU A 97 -1.75 9.47 1.61
CA LEU A 97 -2.23 8.32 2.36
C LEU A 97 -2.43 7.14 1.42
N SER A 98 -2.24 5.93 1.93
CA SER A 98 -2.60 4.69 1.26
C SER A 98 -3.16 3.67 2.25
N ILE A 99 -3.98 2.76 1.79
CA ILE A 99 -4.53 1.67 2.61
C ILE A 99 -3.76 0.38 2.30
N LEU A 100 -3.20 -0.23 3.34
CA LEU A 100 -2.61 -1.56 3.26
C LEU A 100 -3.70 -2.63 3.42
N LEU A 101 -3.68 -3.60 2.51
CA LEU A 101 -4.56 -4.76 2.50
C LEU A 101 -3.81 -6.00 2.99
N ASP A 102 -4.50 -6.93 3.64
CA ASP A 102 -3.98 -8.26 3.94
C ASP A 102 -4.08 -9.21 2.72
N ALA A 103 -3.58 -10.44 2.88
CA ALA A 103 -3.64 -11.48 1.85
C ALA A 103 -5.08 -11.89 1.45
N HIS A 104 -6.10 -11.49 2.21
CA HIS A 104 -7.53 -11.70 1.90
C HIS A 104 -8.18 -10.43 1.35
N VAL A 105 -7.37 -9.45 0.94
CA VAL A 105 -7.81 -8.18 0.33
C VAL A 105 -8.63 -7.31 1.31
N ARG A 106 -8.40 -7.45 2.62
CA ARG A 106 -9.07 -6.66 3.66
C ARG A 106 -8.18 -5.53 4.17
N PRO A 107 -8.72 -4.31 4.40
CA PRO A 107 -7.93 -3.20 4.92
C PRO A 107 -7.46 -3.45 6.35
N VAL A 108 -6.15 -3.33 6.57
CA VAL A 108 -5.52 -3.57 7.88
C VAL A 108 -4.75 -2.38 8.43
N ALA A 109 -4.36 -1.43 7.58
CA ALA A 109 -3.71 -0.21 8.04
C ALA A 109 -3.87 0.96 7.07
N LEU A 110 -3.81 2.16 7.64
CA LEU A 110 -3.61 3.42 6.93
C LEU A 110 -2.15 3.82 7.07
N LEU A 111 -1.50 4.06 5.94
CA LEU A 111 -0.11 4.48 5.85
C LEU A 111 -0.03 5.95 5.43
N SER A 112 1.02 6.65 5.85
CA SER A 112 1.37 7.98 5.35
C SER A 112 2.79 7.98 4.79
N THR A 113 2.91 8.36 3.52
CA THR A 113 4.17 8.47 2.80
C THR A 113 4.99 9.65 3.36
N THR A 114 6.22 9.38 3.79
CA THR A 114 7.13 10.35 4.41
C THR A 114 8.26 10.79 3.47
N ALA A 115 8.61 9.96 2.48
CA ALA A 115 9.58 10.29 1.46
C ALA A 115 9.24 9.58 0.15
N VAL A 116 9.54 10.24 -0.98
CA VAL A 116 9.41 9.68 -2.32
C VAL A 116 10.68 10.02 -3.11
N GLN A 117 11.25 9.03 -3.78
CA GLN A 117 12.43 9.21 -4.63
C GLN A 117 12.27 8.39 -5.91
N VAL A 118 12.62 8.98 -7.06
CA VAL A 118 12.74 8.24 -8.33
C VAL A 118 14.22 8.01 -8.62
N THR A 119 14.60 6.76 -8.89
CA THR A 119 15.99 6.39 -9.19
C THR A 119 16.08 5.13 -10.03
N ALA A 120 17.21 4.91 -10.69
CA ALA A 120 17.47 3.67 -11.41
C ALA A 120 17.67 2.49 -10.44
N VAL A 121 17.34 1.26 -10.85
CA VAL A 121 17.55 0.03 -10.06
C VAL A 121 18.99 -0.10 -9.52
N ALA A 122 19.99 0.29 -10.32
CA ALA A 122 21.40 0.29 -9.92
C ALA A 122 21.76 1.34 -8.84
N GLN A 123 20.92 2.36 -8.66
CA GLN A 123 21.17 3.54 -7.83
C GLN A 123 20.28 3.59 -6.58
N VAL A 124 19.56 2.51 -6.27
CA VAL A 124 18.74 2.43 -5.06
C VAL A 124 19.63 2.53 -3.81
N PRO A 125 19.38 3.47 -2.90
CA PRO A 125 20.20 3.65 -1.71
C PRO A 125 20.11 2.44 -0.75
N PRO A 126 21.20 2.05 -0.06
CA PRO A 126 21.17 0.99 0.94
C PRO A 126 20.14 1.20 2.06
N ALA A 127 19.91 2.46 2.46
CA ALA A 127 18.88 2.78 3.44
C ALA A 127 17.47 2.39 2.98
N HIS A 128 17.15 2.58 1.69
CA HIS A 128 15.85 2.17 1.14
C HIS A 128 15.76 0.65 1.02
N MET A 129 16.82 0.01 0.53
CA MET A 129 16.88 -1.46 0.46
C MET A 129 16.65 -2.11 1.85
N ALA A 130 17.24 -1.53 2.89
CA ALA A 130 17.04 -1.98 4.26
C ALA A 130 15.62 -1.72 4.78
N ALA A 131 15.01 -0.57 4.45
CA ALA A 131 13.66 -0.24 4.86
C ALA A 131 12.58 -1.19 4.32
N GLU A 132 12.87 -1.91 3.22
CA GLU A 132 11.95 -2.87 2.61
C GLU A 132 12.09 -4.31 3.11
N LEU A 133 13.08 -4.59 3.97
CA LEU A 133 13.37 -5.93 4.46
C LEU A 133 13.22 -5.98 5.98
N ALA A 134 12.42 -6.93 6.49
CA ALA A 134 12.35 -7.15 7.93
C ALA A 134 13.65 -7.70 8.51
N ALA A 135 14.37 -8.54 7.74
CA ALA A 135 15.69 -9.03 8.08
C ALA A 135 16.74 -8.35 7.20
N VAL A 136 17.48 -7.39 7.76
CA VAL A 136 18.48 -6.60 7.02
C VAL A 136 19.87 -7.25 7.13
N PRO A 137 20.47 -7.74 6.04
CA PRO A 137 21.84 -8.22 6.06
C PRO A 137 22.81 -7.06 6.36
N PRO A 138 23.85 -7.28 7.19
CA PRO A 138 24.80 -6.22 7.55
C PRO A 138 25.79 -5.88 6.42
N ASP A 139 26.03 -6.82 5.49
CA ASP A 139 26.92 -6.63 4.36
C ASP A 139 26.17 -5.97 3.18
N PRO A 140 26.72 -4.92 2.54
CA PRO A 140 26.05 -4.22 1.44
C PRO A 140 25.73 -5.09 0.21
N ALA A 141 26.58 -6.06 -0.13
CA ALA A 141 26.34 -6.94 -1.27
C ALA A 141 25.24 -7.96 -0.94
N ALA A 142 25.25 -8.51 0.27
CA ALA A 142 24.19 -9.38 0.77
C ALA A 142 22.85 -8.63 0.86
N LEU A 143 22.85 -7.37 1.32
CA LEU A 143 21.67 -6.52 1.37
C LEU A 143 21.08 -6.32 -0.04
N ARG A 144 21.92 -5.95 -1.01
CA ARG A 144 21.46 -5.78 -2.40
C ARG A 144 20.92 -7.09 -2.98
N ALA A 145 21.59 -8.21 -2.74
CA ALA A 145 21.11 -9.51 -3.20
C ALA A 145 19.76 -9.90 -2.58
N ALA A 146 19.59 -9.68 -1.28
CA ALA A 146 18.33 -9.95 -0.58
C ALA A 146 17.20 -9.05 -1.11
N TRP A 147 17.46 -7.74 -1.25
CA TRP A 147 16.47 -6.80 -1.78
C TRP A 147 16.06 -7.14 -3.23
N LEU A 148 17.02 -7.51 -4.08
CA LEU A 148 16.72 -7.97 -5.44
C LEU A 148 15.86 -9.24 -5.45
N ALA A 149 16.14 -10.20 -4.56
CA ALA A 149 15.42 -11.46 -4.50
C ALA A 149 14.01 -11.33 -3.89
N THR A 150 13.83 -10.44 -2.92
CA THR A 150 12.56 -10.28 -2.19
C THR A 150 11.64 -9.23 -2.81
N VAL A 151 12.19 -8.06 -3.16
CA VAL A 151 11.39 -6.92 -3.62
C VAL A 151 11.32 -6.90 -5.14
N VAL A 152 12.48 -6.90 -5.79
CA VAL A 152 12.54 -6.70 -7.24
C VAL A 152 12.04 -7.90 -8.03
N ALA A 153 12.23 -9.12 -7.51
CA ALA A 153 11.68 -10.32 -8.13
C ALA A 153 10.14 -10.24 -8.34
N GLY A 154 9.43 -9.55 -7.45
CA GLY A 154 7.99 -9.32 -7.55
C GLY A 154 7.57 -8.33 -8.64
N LEU A 155 8.49 -7.48 -9.11
CA LEU A 155 8.24 -6.47 -10.16
C LEU A 155 8.40 -7.02 -11.59
N GLY A 156 8.69 -8.32 -11.71
CA GLY A 156 9.08 -8.95 -12.97
C GLY A 156 10.48 -8.52 -13.44
N PRO A 157 10.83 -8.79 -14.71
CA PRO A 157 12.14 -8.43 -15.25
C PRO A 157 12.38 -6.91 -15.18
N VAL A 158 13.45 -6.50 -14.52
CA VAL A 158 13.94 -5.11 -14.50
C VAL A 158 15.39 -5.05 -14.96
N ALA A 159 15.74 -4.01 -15.70
CA ALA A 159 17.11 -3.67 -16.05
C ALA A 159 17.71 -2.69 -15.03
N ASP A 160 19.05 -2.59 -14.99
CA ASP A 160 19.75 -1.71 -14.04
C ASP A 160 19.42 -0.22 -14.23
N ASP A 161 19.05 0.18 -15.45
CA ASP A 161 18.66 1.53 -15.84
C ASP A 161 17.15 1.80 -15.75
N ASP A 162 16.34 0.78 -15.46
CA ASP A 162 14.90 0.97 -15.23
C ASP A 162 14.67 1.87 -14.02
N LEU A 163 13.72 2.79 -14.15
CA LEU A 163 13.37 3.73 -13.08
C LEU A 163 12.33 3.13 -12.13
N LEU A 164 12.63 3.25 -10.84
CA LEU A 164 11.78 2.84 -9.73
C LEU A 164 11.31 4.07 -8.96
N VAL A 165 10.10 3.98 -8.42
CA VAL A 165 9.56 4.89 -7.43
C VAL A 165 9.74 4.24 -6.06
N LEU A 166 10.51 4.90 -5.21
CA LEU A 166 10.84 4.48 -3.86
C LEU A 166 9.98 5.29 -2.90
N GLU A 167 9.17 4.62 -2.10
CA GLU A 167 8.37 5.25 -1.05
C GLU A 167 8.86 4.82 0.33
N THR A 168 8.98 5.78 1.25
CA THR A 168 9.09 5.49 2.68
C THR A 168 7.78 5.91 3.34
N PHE A 169 7.28 5.11 4.27
CA PHE A 169 6.01 5.37 4.95
C PHE A 169 6.07 4.97 6.43
N HIS A 170 5.03 5.35 7.17
CA HIS A 170 4.76 4.84 8.50
C HIS A 170 3.28 4.53 8.66
N VAL A 171 2.96 3.63 9.59
CA VAL A 171 1.58 3.29 9.95
C VAL A 171 0.98 4.42 10.80
N VAL A 172 -0.11 5.00 10.31
CA VAL A 172 -0.88 6.05 10.99
C VAL A 172 -2.00 5.44 11.83
N HIS A 173 -2.68 4.44 11.29
CA HIS A 173 -3.77 3.73 11.95
C HIS A 173 -3.72 2.26 11.55
N ARG A 174 -4.00 1.37 12.51
CA ARG A 174 -4.19 -0.06 12.27
C ARG A 174 -5.67 -0.36 12.47
N ALA A 175 -6.22 -1.25 11.66
CA ALA A 175 -7.52 -1.82 11.98
C ALA A 175 -7.42 -2.43 13.38
N ASP A 176 -8.32 -2.04 14.27
CA ASP A 176 -8.40 -2.65 15.59
C ASP A 176 -8.68 -4.15 15.39
N GLY A 177 -7.95 -5.02 16.09
CA GLY A 177 -8.06 -6.48 15.95
C GLY A 177 -9.37 -7.11 16.45
N ALA A 178 -10.48 -6.37 16.42
CA ALA A 178 -11.83 -6.86 16.68
C ALA A 178 -12.53 -7.04 15.32
N GLU A 179 -12.68 -8.23 14.75
CA GLU A 179 -13.28 -9.44 15.34
C GLU A 179 -12.58 -10.73 14.90
N ARG A 180 -12.09 -11.50 15.88
CA ARG A 180 -12.36 -12.95 15.88
C ARG A 180 -13.80 -13.15 16.37
N ALA A 181 -14.77 -13.11 15.47
CA ALA A 181 -16.16 -13.56 15.64
C ALA A 181 -16.75 -13.65 14.21
N ASP A 182 -17.50 -14.65 13.78
CA ASP A 182 -18.25 -15.70 14.46
C ASP A 182 -18.45 -16.87 13.47
N GLY A 183 -18.58 -18.09 13.99
CA GLY A 183 -18.71 -19.30 13.15
C GLY A 183 -18.24 -20.60 13.81
N ALA A 184 -18.18 -20.65 15.15
CA ALA A 184 -18.24 -21.93 15.86
C ALA A 184 -19.71 -22.20 16.20
N GLU A 185 -20.45 -22.78 15.24
CA GLU A 185 -21.75 -23.40 15.51
C GLU A 185 -21.59 -24.48 16.59
N ARG A 186 -22.27 -24.28 17.72
CA ARG A 186 -22.77 -25.39 18.55
C ARG A 186 -24.21 -25.68 18.12
N PRO A 187 -24.55 -26.97 17.97
CA PRO A 187 -25.24 -27.64 19.08
C PRO A 187 -24.37 -28.69 19.79
#